data_AF-A0AA42IFA2-F1
#
_entry.id   AF-A0AA42IFA2-F1
#
_cell.length_a   1.000
_cell.length_b   1.000
_cell.length_c   1.000
_cell.angle_alpha   90.00
_cell.angle_beta   90.00
_cell.angle_gamma   90.00
#
_symmetry.space_group_name_H-M   'P 1'
#
loop_
_entity.id
_entity.type
_entity.pdbx_description
1 polymer ?
#
loop_
_entity_poly.entity_id
_entity_poly.type
_entity_poly.pdbx_seq_one_letter_code
_entity_poly.pdbx_strand_id
1 'polypeptide(L)'
;MRQSLRQPIKELELAAKLLDAAADAFILNDYRLANLLIVEANFPEITEYAQSIVGKLSFDIHRQTKLPKRLPISMRDSTRMPSQVEQNAIFLRDGWRCRFCGIKVISRQARTILSNVFKIEKHWISIKSQRNSALYALASSLDHIDPHGRGGKNEQSNFVTACYCCQFGRGDFTLAEIEVLNPLERMPIVDDWDGLTRVLQCSPNSVLSL
;
A
#
# COMPACT_ATOMS: atom_id res chain seq x y z
N MET A 1 12.08 4.47 19.95
CA MET A 1 11.11 3.93 18.98
C MET A 1 11.08 4.84 17.75
N ARG A 2 10.97 4.26 16.56
CA ARG A 2 10.93 4.96 15.25
C ARG A 2 9.49 5.15 14.77
N GLN A 3 9.27 6.11 13.88
CA GLN A 3 7.93 6.41 13.35
C GLN A 3 7.52 5.50 12.19
N SER A 4 8.49 4.93 11.47
CA SER A 4 8.32 4.10 10.27
C SER A 4 9.37 2.98 10.20
N LEU A 5 9.14 1.96 9.37
CA LEU A 5 10.13 0.89 9.14
C LEU A 5 11.39 1.41 8.43
N ARG A 6 11.22 2.38 7.55
CA ARG A 6 12.28 3.09 6.83
C ARG A 6 11.74 4.46 6.42
N GLN A 7 12.61 5.46 6.37
CA GLN A 7 12.24 6.78 5.89
C GLN A 7 11.93 6.73 4.39
N PRO A 8 10.76 7.22 3.94
CA PRO A 8 10.43 7.30 2.52
C PRO A 8 11.47 8.09 1.72
N ILE A 9 11.76 7.62 0.51
CA ILE A 9 12.55 8.37 -0.48
C ILE A 9 11.64 9.35 -1.24
N LYS A 10 12.23 10.42 -1.80
CA LYS A 10 11.50 11.50 -2.48
C LYS A 10 10.75 11.01 -3.73
N GLU A 11 11.25 9.97 -4.39
CA GLU A 11 10.71 9.39 -5.60
C GLU A 11 9.31 8.82 -5.37
N LEU A 12 8.98 8.37 -4.15
CA LEU A 12 7.63 7.90 -3.82
C LEU A 12 6.59 9.03 -3.92
N GLU A 13 6.95 10.24 -3.48
CA GLU A 13 6.07 11.42 -3.58
C GLU A 13 6.01 11.95 -5.02
N LEU A 14 7.13 11.95 -5.74
CA LEU A 14 7.15 12.30 -7.17
C LEU A 14 6.29 11.34 -8.00
N ALA A 15 6.41 10.04 -7.75
CA ALA A 15 5.60 9.03 -8.40
C ALA A 15 4.12 9.17 -8.07
N ALA A 16 3.76 9.48 -6.82
CA ALA A 16 2.37 9.74 -6.45
C ALA A 16 1.79 10.91 -7.24
N LYS A 17 2.53 12.02 -7.41
CA LYS A 17 2.10 13.17 -8.22
C LYS A 17 1.95 12.84 -9.71
N LEU A 18 2.86 12.06 -10.28
CA LEU A 18 2.77 11.62 -11.67
C LEU A 18 1.56 10.71 -11.89
N LEU A 19 1.30 9.78 -10.96
CA LEU A 19 0.13 8.91 -11.02
C LEU A 19 -1.19 9.67 -10.80
N ASP A 20 -1.17 10.75 -10.03
CA ASP A 20 -2.30 11.66 -9.88
C ASP A 20 -2.66 12.34 -11.20
N ALA A 21 -1.67 12.99 -11.83
CA ALA A 21 -1.84 13.59 -13.14
C ALA A 21 -2.23 12.56 -14.21
N ALA A 22 -1.72 11.33 -14.11
CA ALA A 22 -2.10 10.24 -15.01
C ALA A 22 -3.57 9.82 -14.85
N ALA A 23 -4.09 9.82 -13.61
CA ALA A 23 -5.50 9.54 -13.35
C ALA A 23 -6.41 10.62 -13.95
N ASP A 24 -6.02 11.89 -13.87
CA ASP A 24 -6.77 12.99 -14.49
C ASP A 24 -6.76 12.89 -16.01
N ALA A 25 -5.59 12.67 -16.61
CA ALA A 25 -5.47 12.46 -18.06
C ALA A 25 -6.31 11.27 -18.53
N PHE A 26 -6.33 10.18 -17.75
CA PHE A 26 -7.15 9.01 -18.05
C PHE A 26 -8.65 9.31 -18.04
N ILE A 27 -9.15 10.06 -17.04
CA ILE A 27 -10.56 10.47 -16.95
C ILE A 27 -10.95 11.40 -18.11
N LEU A 28 -10.03 12.25 -18.55
CA LEU A 28 -10.22 13.14 -19.71
C LEU A 28 -10.04 12.42 -21.06
N ASN A 29 -9.85 11.09 -21.04
CA ASN A 29 -9.60 10.25 -22.22
C ASN A 29 -8.30 10.58 -22.99
N ASP A 30 -7.36 11.30 -22.37
CA ASP A 30 -6.00 11.47 -22.89
C ASP A 30 -5.14 10.27 -22.48
N TYR A 31 -5.41 9.13 -23.12
CA TYR A 31 -4.69 7.88 -22.87
C TYR A 31 -3.19 7.97 -23.18
N ARG A 32 -2.79 8.84 -24.11
CA ARG A 32 -1.39 9.02 -24.45
C ARG A 32 -0.63 9.67 -23.29
N LEU A 33 -1.15 10.77 -22.76
CA LEU A 33 -0.54 11.46 -21.62
C LEU A 33 -0.58 10.59 -20.36
N ALA A 34 -1.70 9.93 -20.09
CA ALA A 34 -1.83 9.02 -18.96
C ALA A 34 -0.77 7.91 -19.00
N ASN A 35 -0.55 7.28 -20.17
CA ASN A 35 0.46 6.25 -20.32
C ASN A 35 1.89 6.81 -20.12
N LEU A 36 2.18 7.98 -20.67
CA LEU A 36 3.50 8.63 -20.50
C LEU A 36 3.81 8.90 -19.03
N LEU A 37 2.87 9.49 -18.29
CA LEU A 37 3.03 9.81 -16.87
C LEU A 37 3.18 8.56 -16.00
N ILE A 38 2.45 7.48 -16.31
CA ILE A 38 2.60 6.19 -15.64
C ILE A 38 4.02 5.63 -15.86
N VAL A 39 4.53 5.70 -17.09
CA VAL A 39 5.90 5.25 -17.40
C VAL A 39 6.93 6.08 -16.65
N GLU A 40 6.78 7.41 -16.60
CA GLU A 40 7.67 8.30 -15.85
C GLU A 40 7.62 8.08 -14.34
N ALA A 41 6.48 7.64 -13.80
CA ALA A 41 6.35 7.29 -12.38
C ALA A 41 7.16 6.05 -11.98
N ASN A 42 7.69 5.28 -12.93
CA ASN A 42 8.41 4.02 -12.67
C ASN A 42 9.88 4.23 -12.30
N PHE A 43 10.13 4.87 -11.16
CA PHE A 43 11.50 5.11 -10.68
C PHE A 43 12.19 3.80 -10.23
N PRO A 44 13.43 3.53 -10.68
CA PRO A 44 14.20 2.36 -10.22
C PRO A 44 14.51 2.40 -8.71
N GLU A 45 14.71 3.58 -8.13
CA GLU A 45 14.98 3.79 -6.70
C GLU A 45 13.83 3.26 -5.82
N ILE A 46 12.59 3.31 -6.31
CA ILE A 46 11.43 2.74 -5.61
C ILE A 46 11.55 1.21 -5.53
N THR A 47 12.12 0.56 -6.54
CA THR A 47 12.36 -0.89 -6.50
C THR A 47 13.38 -1.23 -5.42
N GLU A 48 14.49 -0.52 -5.37
CA GLU A 48 15.53 -0.72 -4.34
C GLU A 48 14.99 -0.44 -2.94
N TYR A 49 14.23 0.64 -2.79
CA TYR A 49 13.54 0.98 -1.54
C TYR A 49 12.60 -0.15 -1.10
N ALA A 50 11.73 -0.63 -1.99
CA ALA A 50 10.81 -1.71 -1.68
C ALA A 50 11.55 -3.01 -1.30
N GLN A 51 12.59 -3.38 -2.04
CA GLN A 51 13.41 -4.57 -1.76
C GLN A 51 14.14 -4.46 -0.41
N SER A 52 14.57 -3.25 -0.04
CA SER A 52 15.25 -3.02 1.24
C SER A 52 14.37 -3.21 2.48
N ILE A 53 13.03 -3.22 2.29
CA ILE A 53 12.03 -3.36 3.34
C ILE A 53 11.36 -4.73 3.29
N VAL A 54 10.87 -5.14 2.11
CA VAL A 54 10.10 -6.39 1.90
C VAL A 54 11.00 -7.59 1.64
N GLY A 55 12.31 -7.36 1.46
CA GLY A 55 13.29 -8.40 1.21
C GLY A 55 13.52 -9.31 2.42
N LYS A 56 14.75 -9.83 2.53
CA LYS A 56 15.09 -10.75 3.61
C LYS A 56 15.03 -10.05 4.97
N LEU A 57 14.81 -10.86 6.01
CA LEU A 57 14.97 -10.45 7.40
C LEU A 57 16.29 -9.70 7.58
N SER A 58 16.19 -8.48 8.10
CA SER A 58 17.33 -7.58 8.32
C SER A 58 17.19 -6.88 9.66
N PHE A 59 18.32 -6.65 10.33
CA PHE A 59 18.33 -5.98 11.62
C PHE A 59 17.87 -4.52 11.52
N ASP A 60 18.16 -3.85 10.40
CA ASP A 60 17.75 -2.46 10.17
C ASP A 60 16.23 -2.29 10.13
N ILE A 61 15.52 -3.27 9.55
CA ILE A 61 14.06 -3.24 9.42
C ILE A 61 13.39 -3.91 10.60
N HIS A 62 13.94 -4.99 11.15
CA HIS A 62 13.19 -5.83 12.08
C HIS A 62 13.74 -5.79 13.51
N ARG A 63 14.93 -5.21 13.75
CA ARG A 63 15.59 -5.14 15.06
C ARG A 63 15.91 -6.50 15.70
N GLN A 64 15.86 -7.56 14.90
CA GLN A 64 16.15 -8.93 15.34
C GLN A 64 16.56 -9.80 14.15
N THR A 65 17.10 -10.96 14.49
CA THR A 65 17.67 -11.94 13.54
C THR A 65 16.81 -13.20 13.40
N LYS A 66 15.67 -13.28 14.10
CA LYS A 66 14.75 -14.41 14.05
C LYS A 66 13.36 -13.95 13.62
N LEU A 67 12.68 -14.81 12.86
CA LEU A 67 11.28 -14.60 12.49
C LEU A 67 10.36 -14.82 13.70
N PRO A 68 9.20 -14.14 13.75
CA PRO A 68 8.28 -14.26 14.87
C PRO A 68 7.57 -15.61 14.79
N LYS A 69 7.37 -16.25 15.94
CA LYS A 69 6.60 -17.49 16.04
C LYS A 69 5.11 -17.19 15.86
N ARG A 70 4.45 -17.86 14.93
CA ARG A 70 3.02 -17.68 14.69
C ARG A 70 2.21 -18.61 15.59
N LEU A 71 1.03 -18.18 16.02
CA LEU A 71 0.06 -19.05 16.70
C LEU A 71 -0.49 -20.10 15.72
N PRO A 72 -0.87 -21.30 16.19
CA PRO A 72 -1.64 -22.26 15.40
C PRO A 72 -2.92 -21.61 14.84
N ILE A 73 -3.38 -22.02 13.66
CA ILE A 73 -4.57 -21.44 13.00
C ILE A 73 -5.81 -21.53 13.89
N SER A 74 -5.98 -22.65 14.61
CA SER A 74 -7.09 -22.87 15.55
C SER A 74 -7.12 -21.91 16.75
N MET A 75 -6.01 -21.22 17.02
CA MET A 75 -5.87 -20.24 18.10
C MET A 75 -5.95 -18.79 17.60
N ARG A 76 -6.10 -18.58 16.29
CA ARG A 76 -6.24 -17.23 15.71
C ARG A 76 -7.71 -16.86 15.62
N ASP A 77 -7.97 -15.56 15.61
CA ASP A 77 -9.31 -15.03 15.41
C ASP A 77 -9.90 -15.59 14.09
N SER A 78 -11.04 -16.27 14.20
CA SER A 78 -11.76 -16.87 13.07
C SER A 78 -12.62 -15.85 12.32
N THR A 79 -12.76 -14.63 12.85
CA THR A 79 -13.48 -13.55 12.18
C THR A 79 -12.88 -13.30 10.81
N ARG A 80 -13.73 -13.06 9.82
CA ARG A 80 -13.29 -12.79 8.45
C ARG A 80 -12.62 -11.41 8.34
N MET A 81 -11.76 -11.21 7.36
CA MET A 81 -11.28 -9.88 6.97
C MET A 81 -12.44 -8.93 6.62
N PRO A 82 -12.35 -7.63 6.94
CA PRO A 82 -13.38 -6.65 6.62
C PRO A 82 -13.79 -6.68 5.14
N SER A 83 -15.08 -6.44 4.89
CA SER A 83 -15.65 -6.22 3.55
C SER A 83 -14.98 -5.04 2.84
N GLN A 84 -15.11 -4.97 1.51
CA GLN A 84 -14.50 -3.88 0.73
C GLN A 84 -14.97 -2.49 1.19
N VAL A 85 -16.24 -2.36 1.62
CA VAL A 85 -16.81 -1.12 2.16
C VAL A 85 -16.10 -0.73 3.45
N GLU A 86 -15.90 -1.66 4.38
CA GLU A 86 -15.18 -1.42 5.63
C GLU A 86 -13.70 -1.11 5.40
N GLN A 87 -13.05 -1.79 4.45
CA GLN A 87 -11.67 -1.47 4.06
C GLN A 87 -11.57 -0.05 3.51
N ASN A 88 -12.50 0.36 2.65
CA ASN A 88 -12.53 1.73 2.10
C ASN A 88 -12.76 2.77 3.19
N ALA A 89 -13.61 2.49 4.18
CA ALA A 89 -13.80 3.37 5.33
C ALA A 89 -12.49 3.59 6.12
N ILE A 90 -11.65 2.55 6.25
CA ILE A 90 -10.33 2.67 6.88
C ILE A 90 -9.37 3.49 6.01
N PHE A 91 -9.37 3.29 4.69
CA PHE A 91 -8.54 4.10 3.77
C PHE A 91 -8.92 5.59 3.81
N LEU A 92 -10.22 5.90 3.88
CA LEU A 92 -10.73 7.27 4.02
C LEU A 92 -10.37 7.87 5.38
N ARG A 93 -10.57 7.12 6.48
CA ARG A 93 -10.18 7.54 7.85
C ARG A 93 -8.70 7.95 7.90
N ASP A 94 -7.86 7.21 7.19
CA ASP A 94 -6.40 7.41 7.19
C ASP A 94 -5.92 8.35 6.08
N GLY A 95 -6.83 8.99 5.33
CA GLY A 95 -6.52 9.97 4.28
C GLY A 95 -5.73 9.39 3.11
N TRP A 96 -6.00 8.12 2.77
CA TRP A 96 -5.28 7.38 1.72
C TRP A 96 -3.76 7.46 1.87
N ARG A 97 -3.28 7.44 3.12
CA ARG A 97 -1.85 7.44 3.46
C ARG A 97 -1.48 6.23 4.30
N CYS A 98 -0.28 5.72 4.04
CA CYS A 98 0.33 4.71 4.90
C CYS A 98 0.49 5.29 6.30
N ARG A 99 -0.17 4.69 7.28
CA ARG A 99 -0.12 5.11 8.67
C ARG A 99 1.25 4.92 9.30
N PHE A 100 2.11 4.05 8.76
CA PHE A 100 3.49 3.88 9.21
C PHE A 100 4.45 4.92 8.65
N CYS A 101 4.56 5.05 7.32
CA CYS A 101 5.59 5.89 6.70
C CYS A 101 5.08 7.21 6.12
N GLY A 102 3.76 7.45 6.12
CA GLY A 102 3.16 8.71 5.70
C GLY A 102 2.97 8.89 4.20
N ILE A 103 3.50 7.99 3.36
CA ILE A 103 3.34 8.12 1.90
C ILE A 103 1.88 7.97 1.48
N LYS A 104 1.53 8.67 0.40
CA LYS A 104 0.29 8.47 -0.35
C LYS A 104 0.19 7.03 -0.83
N VAL A 105 -0.97 6.41 -0.67
CA VAL A 105 -1.29 5.09 -1.24
C VAL A 105 -2.42 5.19 -2.25
N ILE A 106 -2.43 4.27 -3.21
CA ILE A 106 -3.41 4.21 -4.29
C ILE A 106 -4.35 3.02 -4.09
N SER A 107 -5.61 3.20 -4.48
CA SER A 107 -6.63 2.16 -4.49
C SER A 107 -6.19 0.96 -5.32
N ARG A 108 -6.33 -0.24 -4.75
CA ARG A 108 -6.08 -1.50 -5.47
C ARG A 108 -6.94 -1.61 -6.73
N GLN A 109 -8.16 -1.08 -6.71
CA GLN A 109 -9.07 -1.08 -7.86
C GLN A 109 -8.60 -0.10 -8.95
N ALA A 110 -8.24 1.13 -8.57
CA ALA A 110 -7.68 2.12 -9.50
C ALA A 110 -6.41 1.59 -10.17
N ARG A 111 -5.48 1.03 -9.37
CA ARG A 111 -4.29 0.35 -9.87
C ARG A 111 -4.63 -0.75 -10.88
N THR A 112 -5.65 -1.56 -10.59
CA THR A 112 -6.07 -2.67 -11.47
C THR A 112 -6.61 -2.15 -12.80
N ILE A 113 -7.43 -1.10 -12.77
CA ILE A 113 -7.96 -0.46 -13.98
C ILE A 113 -6.81 0.07 -14.84
N LEU A 114 -5.95 0.92 -14.27
CA LEU A 114 -4.82 1.52 -15.00
C LEU A 114 -3.89 0.44 -15.55
N SER A 115 -3.58 -0.59 -14.76
CA SER A 115 -2.73 -1.70 -15.21
C SER A 115 -3.35 -2.49 -16.36
N ASN A 116 -4.67 -2.68 -16.36
CA ASN A 116 -5.38 -3.41 -17.41
C ASN A 116 -5.48 -2.63 -18.73
N VAL A 117 -5.77 -1.33 -18.62
CA VAL A 117 -5.89 -0.44 -19.79
C VAL A 117 -4.54 -0.28 -20.47
N PHE A 118 -3.51 0.10 -19.71
CA PHE A 118 -2.18 0.39 -20.22
C PHE A 118 -1.28 -0.85 -20.35
N LYS A 119 -1.85 -2.05 -20.20
CA LYS A 119 -1.15 -3.35 -20.34
C LYS A 119 0.14 -3.41 -19.52
N ILE A 120 0.10 -2.87 -18.31
CA ILE A 120 1.24 -2.84 -17.40
C ILE A 120 1.47 -4.24 -16.87
N GLU A 121 2.72 -4.70 -16.97
CA GLU A 121 3.10 -6.04 -16.55
C GLU A 121 2.86 -6.26 -15.06
N LYS A 122 2.09 -7.31 -14.77
CA LYS A 122 1.67 -7.65 -13.41
C LYS A 122 2.62 -8.61 -12.71
N HIS A 123 3.53 -9.26 -13.43
CA HIS A 123 4.41 -10.29 -12.88
C HIS A 123 5.86 -9.99 -13.24
N TRP A 124 6.78 -10.50 -12.42
CA TRP A 124 8.22 -10.55 -12.75
C TRP A 124 8.44 -11.66 -13.77
N ILE A 125 8.04 -11.46 -15.02
CA ILE A 125 8.18 -12.46 -16.09
C ILE A 125 9.63 -12.46 -16.63
N SER A 126 10.28 -11.30 -16.61
CA SER A 126 11.70 -11.15 -16.98
C SER A 126 12.33 -9.92 -16.32
N ILE A 127 13.66 -9.83 -16.32
CA ILE A 127 14.41 -8.66 -15.85
C ILE A 127 14.06 -7.39 -16.65
N LYS A 128 13.57 -7.54 -17.90
CA LYS A 128 13.14 -6.47 -18.80
C LYS A 128 11.67 -6.07 -18.61
N SER A 129 10.83 -6.98 -18.11
CA SER A 129 9.44 -6.70 -17.76
C SER A 129 9.39 -6.18 -16.33
N GLN A 130 9.95 -5.00 -16.09
CA GLN A 130 9.82 -4.40 -14.78
C GLN A 130 8.35 -4.08 -14.54
N ARG A 131 7.79 -4.62 -13.45
CA ARG A 131 6.55 -4.08 -12.87
C ARG A 131 6.75 -2.57 -12.68
N ASN A 132 5.70 -1.79 -12.86
CA ASN A 132 5.74 -0.40 -12.43
C ASN A 132 5.90 -0.36 -10.90
N SER A 133 7.10 0.03 -10.45
CA SER A 133 7.53 -0.01 -9.06
C SER A 133 6.66 0.89 -8.18
N ALA A 134 6.24 2.04 -8.70
CA ALA A 134 5.34 2.96 -8.02
C ALA A 134 3.93 2.41 -7.84
N LEU A 135 3.31 1.88 -8.90
CA LEU A 135 1.98 1.26 -8.80
C LEU A 135 1.98 0.10 -7.79
N TYR A 136 3.11 -0.56 -7.61
CA TYR A 136 3.28 -1.61 -6.62
C TYR A 136 3.53 -1.07 -5.21
N ALA A 137 4.56 -0.24 -5.01
CA ALA A 137 4.99 0.26 -3.71
C ALA A 137 3.93 1.14 -3.04
N LEU A 138 3.19 1.91 -3.84
CA LEU A 138 2.10 2.78 -3.39
C LEU A 138 0.77 2.04 -3.26
N ALA A 139 0.67 0.76 -3.61
CA ALA A 139 -0.60 0.03 -3.49
C ALA A 139 -1.08 0.01 -2.03
N SER A 140 -2.34 0.39 -1.80
CA SER A 140 -2.94 0.34 -0.48
C SER A 140 -3.16 -1.11 -0.02
N SER A 141 -3.00 -1.31 1.28
CA SER A 141 -3.35 -2.53 1.99
C SER A 141 -3.89 -2.17 3.37
N LEU A 142 -4.71 -3.05 3.94
CA LEU A 142 -4.88 -3.07 5.38
C LEU A 142 -3.70 -3.78 6.02
N ASP A 143 -3.24 -3.24 7.14
CA ASP A 143 -2.34 -3.91 8.07
C ASP A 143 -2.94 -3.90 9.46
N HIS A 144 -2.66 -4.97 10.22
CA HIS A 144 -3.06 -5.07 11.60
C HIS A 144 -2.09 -4.29 12.50
N ILE A 145 -2.52 -3.69 13.60
CA ILE A 145 -1.58 -3.16 14.61
C ILE A 145 -0.89 -4.34 15.31
N ASP A 146 -1.71 -5.22 15.88
CA ASP A 146 -1.33 -6.52 16.39
C ASP A 146 -1.49 -7.56 15.28
N PRO A 147 -0.41 -8.20 14.80
CA PRO A 147 -0.51 -9.13 13.67
C PRO A 147 -1.48 -10.29 13.94
N HIS A 148 -2.31 -10.64 12.94
CA HIS A 148 -3.25 -11.75 13.05
C HIS A 148 -2.56 -13.09 13.36
N GLY A 149 -1.40 -13.35 12.75
CA GLY A 149 -0.57 -14.52 13.04
C GLY A 149 -0.06 -14.59 14.49
N ARG A 150 -0.17 -13.49 15.23
CA ARG A 150 0.27 -13.31 16.62
C ARG A 150 -0.91 -13.17 17.60
N GLY A 151 -2.14 -13.40 17.14
CA GLY A 151 -3.35 -13.33 17.96
C GLY A 151 -4.12 -12.02 17.85
N GLY A 152 -3.67 -11.09 17.00
CA GLY A 152 -4.45 -9.89 16.68
C GLY A 152 -5.77 -10.23 15.97
N LYS A 153 -6.79 -9.42 16.22
CA LYS A 153 -8.17 -9.65 15.75
C LYS A 153 -8.49 -8.88 14.47
N ASN A 154 -9.50 -9.33 13.73
CA ASN A 154 -10.03 -8.65 12.56
C ASN A 154 -11.11 -7.62 12.94
N GLU A 155 -10.72 -6.66 13.79
CA GLU A 155 -11.56 -5.55 14.24
C GLU A 155 -11.04 -4.21 13.72
N GLN A 156 -11.92 -3.22 13.53
CA GLN A 156 -11.57 -1.94 12.93
C GLN A 156 -10.47 -1.17 13.69
N SER A 157 -10.46 -1.28 15.02
CA SER A 157 -9.43 -0.72 15.92
C SER A 157 -8.05 -1.32 15.69
N ASN A 158 -7.98 -2.56 15.21
CA ASN A 158 -6.73 -3.22 14.92
C ASN A 158 -6.26 -2.97 13.48
N PHE A 159 -7.01 -2.23 12.65
CA PHE A 159 -6.61 -1.98 11.27
C PHE A 159 -6.12 -0.56 11.03
N VAL A 160 -5.08 -0.47 10.19
CA VAL A 160 -4.59 0.77 9.60
C VAL A 160 -4.32 0.59 8.11
N THR A 161 -4.37 1.70 7.38
CA THR A 161 -3.89 1.80 6.02
C THR A 161 -2.37 1.68 6.02
N ALA A 162 -1.85 0.79 5.20
CA ALA A 162 -0.42 0.62 4.97
C ALA A 162 -0.12 0.60 3.47
N CYS A 163 1.04 1.11 3.08
CA CYS A 163 1.57 0.84 1.75
C CYS A 163 2.06 -0.59 1.66
N TYR A 164 2.22 -1.09 0.44
CA TYR A 164 2.77 -2.42 0.17
C TYR A 164 4.05 -2.68 0.98
N CYS A 165 5.00 -1.74 0.96
CA CYS A 165 6.29 -1.95 1.59
C CYS A 165 6.18 -2.13 3.11
N CYS A 166 5.38 -1.29 3.78
CA CYS A 166 5.25 -1.37 5.24
C CYS A 166 4.47 -2.62 5.67
N GLN A 167 3.38 -2.98 4.99
CA GLN A 167 2.62 -4.18 5.33
C GLN A 167 3.49 -5.44 5.16
N PHE A 168 4.01 -5.67 3.95
CA PHE A 168 4.73 -6.91 3.67
C PHE A 168 6.13 -6.96 4.28
N GLY A 169 6.76 -5.81 4.52
CA GLY A 169 8.04 -5.75 5.24
C GLY A 169 7.90 -5.89 6.75
N ARG A 170 6.78 -5.46 7.34
CA ARG A 170 6.51 -5.71 8.77
C ARG A 170 6.09 -7.16 9.00
N GLY A 171 5.21 -7.69 8.15
CA GLY A 171 4.69 -9.05 8.29
C GLY A 171 4.10 -9.31 9.68
N ASP A 172 4.49 -10.43 10.29
CA ASP A 172 3.97 -10.87 11.59
C ASP A 172 4.73 -10.28 12.80
N PHE A 173 5.57 -9.27 12.62
CA PHE A 173 6.28 -8.63 13.72
C PHE A 173 5.41 -7.60 14.45
N THR A 174 5.37 -7.66 15.77
CA THR A 174 4.68 -6.67 16.61
C THR A 174 5.41 -5.33 16.58
N LEU A 175 4.68 -4.24 16.86
CA LEU A 175 5.26 -2.91 16.88
C LEU A 175 6.43 -2.77 17.87
N ALA A 176 6.30 -3.38 19.05
CA ALA A 176 7.34 -3.40 20.07
C ALA A 176 8.60 -4.13 19.59
N GLU A 177 8.43 -5.31 18.97
CA GLU A 177 9.54 -6.12 18.43
C GLU A 177 10.38 -5.36 17.39
N ILE A 178 9.76 -4.49 16.59
CA ILE A 178 10.45 -3.70 15.56
C ILE A 178 10.64 -2.23 15.95
N GLU A 179 10.39 -1.92 17.22
CA GLU A 179 10.52 -0.61 17.85
C GLU A 179 9.79 0.52 17.11
N VAL A 180 8.66 0.24 16.46
CA VAL A 180 7.83 1.24 15.77
C VAL A 180 6.73 1.74 16.70
N LEU A 181 6.51 3.05 16.73
CA LEU A 181 5.41 3.66 17.50
C LEU A 181 4.05 3.23 16.95
N ASN A 182 3.04 3.12 17.81
CA ASN A 182 1.68 2.84 17.37
C ASN A 182 1.18 3.99 16.47
N PRO A 183 0.92 3.75 15.17
CA PRO A 183 0.53 4.81 14.27
C PRO A 183 -0.87 5.35 14.57
N LEU A 184 -1.69 4.70 15.39
CA LEU A 184 -2.99 5.23 15.84
C LEU A 184 -2.86 6.33 16.90
N GLU A 185 -1.70 6.51 17.53
CA GLU A 185 -1.47 7.54 18.56
C GLU A 185 -1.30 8.95 17.98
N ARG A 186 -1.07 9.06 16.67
CA ARG A 186 -0.98 10.34 15.94
C ARG A 186 -2.23 10.55 15.10
N MET A 187 -2.62 11.80 14.84
CA MET A 187 -3.74 12.07 13.94
C MET A 187 -3.45 11.63 12.49
N PRO A 188 -4.47 11.20 11.72
CA PRO A 188 -4.35 11.04 10.28
C PRO A 188 -4.13 12.38 9.58
N ILE A 189 -3.37 12.34 8.49
CA ILE A 189 -3.28 13.45 7.54
C ILE A 189 -4.35 13.20 6.49
N VAL A 190 -5.39 14.01 6.50
CA VAL A 190 -6.51 13.94 5.57
C VAL A 190 -6.51 15.24 4.77
N ASP A 191 -6.23 15.11 3.48
CA ASP A 191 -6.25 16.19 2.48
C ASP A 191 -7.04 15.73 1.25
N ASP A 192 -6.83 16.37 0.10
CA ASP A 192 -7.51 16.08 -1.17
C ASP A 192 -7.07 14.79 -1.86
N TRP A 193 -6.08 14.07 -1.31
CA TRP A 193 -5.64 12.79 -1.88
C TRP A 193 -6.71 11.71 -1.75
N ASP A 194 -7.30 11.33 -2.89
CA ASP A 194 -8.42 10.37 -2.98
C ASP A 194 -7.99 8.92 -3.23
N GLY A 195 -6.67 8.66 -3.22
CA GLY A 195 -6.12 7.35 -3.58
C GLY A 195 -6.38 6.94 -5.03
N LEU A 196 -6.58 7.90 -5.93
CA LEU A 196 -6.95 7.73 -7.33
C LEU A 196 -8.31 7.06 -7.53
N THR A 197 -9.20 7.12 -6.53
CA THR A 197 -10.50 6.43 -6.59
C THR A 197 -11.44 7.01 -7.64
N ARG A 198 -11.26 8.26 -8.07
CA ARG A 198 -11.97 8.85 -9.21
C ARG A 198 -11.89 8.03 -10.50
N VAL A 199 -10.81 7.29 -10.73
CA VAL A 199 -10.61 6.40 -11.89
C VAL A 199 -11.66 5.28 -11.96
N LEU A 200 -12.28 4.90 -10.83
CA LEU A 200 -13.26 3.80 -10.78
C LEU A 200 -14.52 4.11 -11.59
N GLN A 201 -14.85 5.38 -11.80
CA GLN A 201 -16.01 5.82 -12.58
C GLN A 201 -15.91 5.41 -14.06
N CYS A 202 -14.68 5.27 -14.58
CA CYS A 202 -14.39 4.91 -15.97
C CYS A 202 -14.35 3.39 -16.22
N SER A 203 -14.61 2.56 -15.21
CA SER A 203 -14.68 1.10 -15.39
C SER A 203 -15.96 0.70 -16.14
N PRO A 204 -15.93 -0.21 -17.14
CA PRO A 204 -17.14 -0.68 -17.83
C PRO A 204 -18.21 -1.30 -16.91
N ASN A 205 -17.85 -1.63 -15.67
CA ASN A 205 -18.73 -2.22 -14.66
C ASN A 205 -19.22 -1.21 -13.59
N SER A 206 -19.02 0.11 -13.76
CA SER A 206 -19.30 1.12 -12.73
C SER A 206 -20.79 1.38 -12.43
N VAL A 207 -21.72 0.61 -13.00
CA VAL A 207 -23.18 0.73 -12.74
C VAL A 207 -23.69 -0.20 -11.63
N LEU A 208 -22.84 -1.01 -10.99
CA LEU A 208 -23.29 -2.00 -9.98
C LEU A 208 -22.55 -1.88 -8.65
N SER A 209 -22.65 -0.74 -7.96
CA SER A 209 -22.58 -0.66 -6.48
C SER A 209 -22.54 0.79 -5.99
N LEU A 210 -23.67 1.50 -6.09
CA LEU A 210 -24.04 2.51 -5.10
C LEU A 210 -25.01 1.86 -4.12
#